data_AF-A0A7Y5VLL7-F1
#
_entry.id   AF-A0A7Y5VLL7-F1
#
_cell.length_a   1.000
_cell.length_b   1.000
_cell.length_c   1.000
_cell.angle_alpha   90.00
_cell.angle_beta   90.00
_cell.angle_gamma   90.00
#
_symmetry.space_group_name_H-M   'P 1'
#
loop_
_entity.id
_entity.type
_entity.pdbx_description
1 polymer ?
#
loop_
_entity_poly.entity_id
_entity_poly.type
_entity_poly.pdbx_seq_one_letter_code
_entity_poly.pdbx_strand_id
1 'polypeptide(L)' 'MSVPALPSRDVMLTALSKVNDPEIRKPITELGMVKSVEIDDAGKVDLAIFLTVSGCPMKDTLTRDTSNALLALEGVTSV' A
#
# COMPACT_ATOMS: atom_id res chain seq x y z
N MET A 1 23.49 15.91 -7.54
CA MET A 1 22.77 15.66 -6.27
C MET A 1 21.44 15.03 -6.63
N SER A 2 21.28 13.74 -6.36
CA SER A 2 19.95 13.12 -6.24
C SER A 2 20.16 11.97 -5.27
N VAL A 3 19.83 12.24 -4.02
CA VAL A 3 19.61 11.18 -3.04
C VAL A 3 18.53 10.30 -3.67
N PRO A 4 18.66 8.96 -3.74
CA PRO A 4 17.54 8.11 -4.09
C PRO A 4 16.48 8.36 -3.01
N ALA A 5 15.55 9.26 -3.32
CA ALA A 5 14.57 9.70 -2.36
C ALA A 5 13.58 8.55 -2.24
N LEU A 6 13.52 7.96 -1.05
CA LEU A 6 12.47 7.03 -0.70
C LEU A 6 11.12 7.63 -1.12
N PRO A 7 10.21 6.82 -1.68
CA PRO A 7 8.92 7.31 -2.13
C PRO A 7 8.24 8.03 -0.96
N SER A 8 7.84 9.27 -1.19
CA SER A 8 7.12 10.03 -0.19
C SER A 8 5.73 9.45 0.04
N ARG A 9 5.09 9.81 1.16
CA ARG A 9 3.73 9.36 1.50
C ARG A 9 2.73 9.60 0.37
N ASP A 10 2.82 10.72 -0.34
CA ASP A 10 1.99 11.02 -1.51
C ASP A 10 2.16 10.00 -2.66
N VAL A 11 3.40 9.56 -2.92
CA VAL A 11 3.70 8.55 -3.95
C VAL A 11 3.10 7.21 -3.53
N MET A 12 3.26 6.82 -2.27
CA MET A 12 2.66 5.60 -1.74
C MET A 12 1.13 5.65 -1.78
N LEU A 13 0.50 6.75 -1.38
CA LEU A 13 -0.96 6.94 -1.48
C LEU A 13 -1.44 6.86 -2.93
N THR A 14 -0.68 7.43 -3.86
CA THR A 14 -0.97 7.33 -5.30
C THR A 14 -0.88 5.88 -5.79
N ALA A 15 0.13 5.12 -5.35
CA ALA A 15 0.26 3.69 -5.66
C ALA A 15 -0.91 2.88 -5.06
N LEU A 16 -1.23 3.11 -3.79
CA LEU A 16 -2.34 2.45 -3.10
C LEU A 16 -3.71 2.80 -3.71
N SER A 17 -3.87 4.01 -4.28
CA SER A 17 -5.10 4.39 -4.99
C SER A 17 -5.35 3.60 -6.28
N LYS A 18 -4.31 2.97 -6.86
CA LYS A 18 -4.44 2.06 -8.01
C LYS A 18 -4.98 0.69 -7.60
N VAL A 19 -4.89 0.35 -6.31
CA VAL A 19 -5.42 -0.90 -5.78
C VAL A 19 -6.90 -0.71 -5.45
N ASN A 20 -7.73 -1.28 -6.33
CA ASN A 20 -9.18 -1.24 -6.19
C ASN A 20 -9.67 -2.54 -5.57
N ASP A 21 -10.62 -2.42 -4.65
CA ASP A 21 -11.34 -3.57 -4.12
C ASP A 21 -12.22 -4.19 -5.23
N PRO A 22 -12.10 -5.49 -5.54
CA PRO A 22 -12.83 -6.10 -6.64
C PRO A 22 -14.35 -6.23 -6.37
N GLU A 23 -14.79 -6.17 -5.12
CA GLU A 23 -16.22 -6.15 -4.76
C GLU A 23 -16.80 -4.73 -4.86
N ILE A 24 -16.14 -3.74 -4.26
CA ILE A 24 -16.67 -2.37 -4.17
C ILE A 24 -16.26 -1.52 -5.39
N ARG A 25 -15.29 -1.97 -6.19
CA ARG A 25 -14.66 -1.26 -7.32
C ARG A 25 -14.18 0.15 -6.94
N LYS A 26 -13.73 0.29 -5.70
CA LYS A 26 -13.22 1.55 -5.16
C LYS A 26 -11.81 1.40 -4.63
N PRO A 27 -11.02 2.48 -4.61
CA PRO A 27 -9.69 2.47 -4.02
C PRO A 27 -9.77 2.13 -2.54
N ILE A 28 -8.87 1.27 -2.07
CA ILE A 28 -8.78 0.92 -0.64
C ILE A 28 -8.46 2.14 0.25
N THR A 29 -7.85 3.17 -0.34
CA THR A 29 -7.55 4.45 0.29
C THR A 29 -8.83 5.26 0.53
N GLU A 30 -9.80 5.21 -0.39
CA GLU A 30 -11.12 5.83 -0.22
C GLU A 30 -12.03 5.06 0.73
N LEU A 31 -11.87 3.74 0.80
CA LEU A 31 -12.64 2.90 1.72
C LEU A 31 -12.25 3.13 3.20
N GLY A 32 -11.25 3.98 3.48
CA GLY A 32 -10.75 4.22 4.84
C GLY A 32 -10.13 2.97 5.46
N MET A 33 -9.77 1.99 4.63
CA MET A 33 -9.17 0.74 5.08
C MET A 33 -7.69 0.94 5.44
N VAL A 34 -7.00 1.88 4.77
CA VAL A 34 -5.61 2.21 5.10
C VAL A 34 -5.57 3.05 6.38
N LYS A 35 -5.06 2.46 7.45
CA LYS A 35 -4.85 3.13 8.74
C LYS A 35 -3.62 4.02 8.67
N SER A 36 -2.49 3.44 8.28
CA SER A 36 -1.19 4.12 8.18
C SER A 36 -0.35 3.46 7.09
N VAL A 37 0.49 4.26 6.44
CA VAL A 37 1.54 3.79 5.54
C VAL A 37 2.80 4.56 5.87
N GLU A 38 3.86 3.84 6.19
CA GLU A 38 5.16 4.38 6.58
C GLU A 38 6.26 3.67 5.80
N ILE A 39 7.37 4.35 5.52
CA ILE A 39 8.54 3.76 4.88
C ILE A 39 9.79 4.04 5.71
N ASP A 40 10.58 3.00 5.95
CA ASP A 40 11.87 3.09 6.63
C ASP A 40 12.98 3.58 5.69
N ASP A 41 14.06 4.10 6.27
CA ASP A 41 15.28 4.49 5.55
C ASP A 41 15.92 3.35 4.73
N ALA A 42 15.59 2.09 5.06
CA ALA A 42 16.01 0.89 4.34
C ALA A 42 15.12 0.53 3.14
N GLY A 43 14.05 1.28 2.87
CA GLY A 43 13.07 1.00 1.82
C GLY A 43 12.02 -0.05 2.21
N LYS A 44 11.84 -0.33 3.50
CA LYS A 44 10.77 -1.21 3.98
C LYS A 44 9.50 -0.40 4.18
N VAL A 45 8.39 -0.80 3.56
CA VAL A 45 7.09 -0.16 3.72
C VAL A 45 6.27 -0.91 4.76
N ASP A 46 5.78 -0.22 5.78
CA ASP A 46 4.88 -0.77 6.78
C ASP A 46 3.47 -0.25 6.51
N LEU A 47 2.57 -1.16 6.13
CA LEU A 47 1.18 -0.85 5.80
C LEU A 47 0.24 -1.39 6.89
N ALA A 48 -0.40 -0.49 7.63
CA ALA A 48 -1.44 -0.83 8.59
C ALA A 48 -2.82 -0.66 7.94
N ILE A 49 -3.61 -1.73 7.93
CA ILE A 49 -4.95 -1.74 7.33
C ILE A 49 -5.98 -2.13 8.40
N PHE A 50 -7.02 -1.31 8.60
CA PHE A 50 -8.19 -1.67 9.41
C PHE A 50 -9.11 -2.56 8.57
N LEU A 51 -8.81 -3.86 8.57
CA LEU A 51 -9.72 -4.83 7.98
C LEU A 51 -10.88 -5.09 8.94
N THR A 52 -12.03 -4.51 8.61
CA THR A 52 -13.33 -4.92 9.16
C THR A 52 -13.76 -6.29 8.63
N VAL A 53 -13.08 -6.81 7.60
CA VAL A 53 -13.33 -8.13 7.01
C VAL A 53 -12.51 -9.18 7.75
N SER A 54 -12.95 -9.52 8.95
CA SER A 54 -12.38 -10.60 9.76
C SER A 54 -12.55 -11.95 9.06
N GLY A 55 -11.52 -12.43 8.37
CA GLY A 55 -11.38 -13.86 8.00
C GLY A 55 -11.65 -14.27 6.55
N CYS A 56 -11.74 -13.37 5.58
CA CYS A 56 -11.91 -13.76 4.17
C CYS A 56 -10.59 -13.76 3.37
N PRO A 57 -10.38 -14.73 2.45
CA PRO A 57 -9.18 -14.80 1.57
C PRO A 57 -8.98 -13.55 0.70
N MET A 58 -10.02 -12.71 0.62
CA MET A 58 -10.01 -11.39 -0.01
C MET A 58 -8.95 -10.46 0.58
N LYS A 59 -8.66 -10.55 1.90
CA LYS A 59 -7.64 -9.75 2.58
C LYS A 59 -6.25 -10.00 1.99
N ASP A 60 -5.90 -11.27 1.80
CA ASP A 60 -4.58 -11.67 1.30
C ASP A 60 -4.38 -11.15 -0.12
N THR A 61 -5.41 -11.24 -0.98
CA THR A 61 -5.37 -10.67 -2.32
C THR A 61 -5.11 -9.17 -2.27
N LEU A 62 -5.86 -8.42 -1.46
CA LEU A 62 -5.72 -6.98 -1.33
C LEU A 62 -4.34 -6.57 -0.77
N THR A 63 -3.85 -7.32 0.22
CA THR A 63 -2.51 -7.13 0.80
C THR A 63 -1.43 -7.42 -0.23
N ARG A 64 -1.61 -8.44 -1.06
CA ARG A 64 -0.69 -8.81 -2.13
C ARG A 64 -0.69 -7.79 -3.27
N ASP A 65 -1.86 -7.29 -3.67
CA ASP A 65 -1.99 -6.24 -4.69
C ASP A 65 -1.37 -4.92 -4.23
N THR A 66 -1.61 -4.52 -2.97
CA THR A 66 -0.94 -3.35 -2.37
C THR A 66 0.55 -3.52 -2.26
N SER A 67 1.01 -4.67 -1.79
CA SER A 67 2.44 -4.98 -1.72
C SER A 67 3.08 -4.93 -3.11
N ASN A 68 2.45 -5.51 -4.13
CA ASN A 68 2.94 -5.44 -5.52
C ASN A 68 2.97 -4.01 -6.05
N ALA A 69 1.94 -3.20 -5.77
CA ALA A 69 1.89 -1.80 -6.20
C ALA A 69 2.98 -0.95 -5.53
N LEU A 70 3.30 -1.23 -4.26
CA LEU A 70 4.36 -0.58 -3.51
C LEU A 70 5.75 -1.06 -3.93
N LEU A 71 5.95 -2.36 -4.14
CA LEU A 71 7.19 -2.95 -4.66
C LEU A 71 7.54 -2.45 -6.06
N ALA A 72 6.56 -1.96 -6.82
CA ALA A 72 6.80 -1.32 -8.11
C ALA A 72 7.36 0.12 -8.00
N LEU A 73 7.42 0.70 -6.80
CA LEU A 73 8.01 2.03 -6.57
C LEU A 73 9.53 1.92 -6.43
N GLU A 74 10.26 2.84 -7.07
CA GLU A 74 11.71 2.95 -6.89
C GLU A 74 12.03 3.35 -5.43
N GLY A 75 12.89 2.57 -4.79
CA GLY A 75 13.28 2.75 -3.39
C GLY A 75 12.54 1.84 -2.40
N VAL A 76 11.58 1.03 -2.85
CA VAL A 76 10.96 0.00 -2.01
C VAL A 76 11.72 -1.31 -2.14
N THR A 77 12.23 -1.81 -1.02
CA THR A 77 12.99 -3.06 -0.90
C THR A 77 12.11 -4.19 -0.37
N SER A 78 11.12 -3.87 0.49
CA SER A 78 10.21 -4.85 1.11
C SER A 78 8.91 -4.18 1.57
N VAL A 79 7.84 -4.97 1.70
CA VAL A 79 6.52 -4.57 2.24
C VAL A 79 6.08 -5.61 3.27
#